data_AF-A0A9P8J311-F1
#
_entry.id   AF-A0A9P8J311-F1
#
_cell.length_a   1.000
_cell.length_b   1.000
_cell.length_c   1.000
_cell.angle_alpha   90.00
_cell.angle_beta   90.00
_cell.angle_gamma   90.00
#
_symmetry.space_group_name_H-M   'P 1'
#
loop_
_entity.id
_entity.type
_entity.pdbx_description
1 polymer ?
#
loop_
_entity_poly.entity_id
_entity_poly.type
_entity_poly.pdbx_seq_one_letter_code
_entity_poly.pdbx_strand_id
1 'polypeptide(L)'
;MHIAGPTLLLALATGSTVSAAVVSQSTTCGTAASAKISSSVSSQVSSSVSSRVAASVSSKVAASVSASVAAQVASSISSQLAAKTSLKSSAKVSSTSKKTSTSTSAKSSTKLSTSSQAISRSSSTIKTSVKTSLQTSQKSSSTSKTSSKVLTSSTISSKSSSISQTSAKASPKSSSTSSLAPIPTDPTKVDYQLAPIPDFQDADKFSIDEGPYAESAHFRLYGQDNDNTTIGLQHLEGTWDCYVNKLGWRSSGLSTSNTDGRPPYYKTNYFIIDNLVQYGFSGRTYQLFDNTGAGFVVVDSNYITQVGVMSHEYGHVLSMAEPAWWNQQNTFGWAETLGNFVAETYRSDLCADSRARANDTTGTGGTALQPFMVIGQSYRTMVEPTNNYFAWPFLSYLTYNLDNYSGFGADTMRTIFNTYNAKANETPFHTINRMAVSAGTTVQNLVGRYWARMAFADYGNPVAQNYFRYLQPTLDYNNTFAAGNNKYQVYPERAPRYFGSSIIPLNNLNSSVTATVTAQTAYTAYLVVQSVNVGIRFGNKYGDIRYIELVNTSGQGGIVKTASTDIANGELAMLVVANTPDKLLMYDATQAATGPASVGMDFTFTLDGATN
;
A
#
# COMPACT_ATOMS: atom_id res chain seq x y z
N MET A 1 -80.60 -21.94 -66.50
CA MET A 1 -81.58 -20.90 -66.10
C MET A 1 -80.77 -19.73 -65.55
N HIS A 2 -80.53 -18.66 -66.33
CA HIS A 2 -81.29 -17.39 -66.33
C HIS A 2 -81.21 -16.67 -64.95
N ILE A 3 -80.84 -15.39 -64.75
CA ILE A 3 -80.78 -14.14 -65.55
C ILE A 3 -80.01 -13.07 -64.71
N ALA A 4 -79.36 -12.08 -65.38
CA ALA A 4 -79.02 -10.66 -65.04
C ALA A 4 -78.61 -10.26 -63.58
N GLY A 5 -77.71 -9.31 -63.30
CA GLY A 5 -77.39 -8.01 -63.91
C GLY A 5 -77.15 -6.97 -62.77
N PRO A 6 -76.55 -5.79 -63.03
CA PRO A 6 -75.52 -5.17 -62.17
C PRO A 6 -75.91 -3.81 -61.54
N THR A 7 -75.27 -3.35 -60.45
CA THR A 7 -74.96 -1.90 -60.22
C THR A 7 -74.03 -1.60 -59.03
N LEU A 8 -73.19 -0.57 -59.26
CA LEU A 8 -72.66 0.43 -58.30
C LEU A 8 -71.36 0.13 -57.52
N LEU A 9 -70.23 0.50 -58.16
CA LEU A 9 -68.92 0.64 -57.52
C LEU A 9 -68.40 2.07 -57.80
N LEU A 10 -68.70 3.02 -56.91
CA LEU A 10 -68.04 4.33 -56.91
C LEU A 10 -68.12 4.96 -55.51
N ALA A 11 -67.02 4.85 -54.75
CA ALA A 11 -66.54 5.79 -53.72
C ALA A 11 -65.74 5.05 -52.64
N LEU A 12 -64.44 4.80 -52.86
CA LEU A 12 -63.52 4.39 -51.77
C LEU A 12 -62.04 4.64 -52.13
N ALA A 13 -61.73 5.77 -52.81
CA ALA A 13 -60.36 6.10 -53.22
C ALA A 13 -59.82 7.44 -52.69
N THR A 14 -60.40 7.99 -51.62
CA THR A 14 -59.93 9.28 -51.02
C THR A 14 -59.55 9.18 -49.53
N GLY A 15 -59.72 8.03 -48.88
CA GLY A 15 -59.41 7.86 -47.45
C GLY A 15 -57.95 7.51 -47.11
N SER A 16 -57.18 6.96 -48.05
CA SER A 16 -55.86 6.38 -47.74
C SER A 16 -54.70 7.40 -47.84
N THR A 17 -54.82 8.45 -48.64
CA THR A 17 -53.77 9.47 -48.81
C THR A 17 -53.75 10.51 -47.69
N VAL A 18 -54.87 10.73 -47.01
CA VAL A 18 -54.96 11.71 -45.90
C VAL A 18 -54.32 11.18 -44.61
N SER A 19 -54.44 9.88 -44.31
CA SER A 19 -53.82 9.29 -43.11
C SER A 19 -52.29 9.27 -43.16
N ALA A 20 -51.68 8.99 -44.31
CA ALA A 20 -50.23 8.95 -44.44
C ALA A 20 -49.60 10.36 -44.30
N ALA A 21 -50.26 11.39 -44.83
CA ALA A 21 -49.80 12.78 -44.70
C ALA A 21 -49.83 13.26 -43.24
N VAL A 22 -50.90 12.97 -42.50
CA VAL A 22 -51.06 13.37 -41.08
C VAL A 22 -50.04 12.67 -40.18
N VAL A 23 -49.74 11.40 -40.41
CA VAL A 23 -48.72 10.66 -39.64
C VAL A 23 -47.32 11.24 -39.90
N SER A 24 -46.94 11.53 -41.16
CA SER A 24 -45.61 12.10 -41.45
C SER A 24 -45.40 13.49 -40.85
N GLN A 25 -46.46 14.30 -40.80
CA GLN A 25 -46.40 15.66 -40.26
C GLN A 25 -46.29 15.64 -38.72
N SER A 26 -46.95 14.68 -38.06
CA SER A 26 -46.83 14.45 -36.61
C SER A 26 -45.42 14.01 -36.21
N THR A 27 -44.80 13.08 -36.95
CA THR A 27 -43.43 12.60 -36.65
C THR A 27 -42.39 13.72 -36.86
N THR A 28 -42.54 14.50 -37.93
CA THR A 28 -41.64 15.63 -38.21
C THR A 28 -41.74 16.72 -37.12
N CYS A 29 -42.96 17.03 -36.67
CA CYS A 29 -43.16 18.00 -35.60
C CYS A 29 -42.60 17.52 -34.25
N GLY A 30 -42.75 16.23 -33.93
CA GLY A 30 -42.17 15.61 -32.73
C GLY A 30 -40.65 15.63 -32.70
N THR A 31 -40.00 15.32 -33.83
CA THR A 31 -38.52 15.37 -33.93
C THR A 31 -37.96 16.79 -33.84
N ALA A 32 -38.62 17.77 -34.48
CA ALA A 32 -38.21 19.17 -34.40
C ALA A 32 -38.38 19.76 -32.99
N ALA A 33 -39.48 19.41 -32.31
CA ALA A 33 -39.71 19.81 -30.91
C ALA A 33 -38.67 19.17 -29.98
N SER A 34 -38.40 17.88 -30.12
CA SER A 34 -37.39 17.17 -29.32
C SER A 34 -35.98 17.74 -29.51
N ALA A 35 -35.60 18.09 -30.75
CA ALA A 35 -34.32 18.71 -31.05
C ALA A 35 -34.19 20.12 -30.43
N LYS A 36 -35.25 20.95 -30.50
CA LYS A 36 -35.28 22.28 -29.88
C LYS A 36 -35.23 22.22 -28.34
N ILE A 37 -35.94 21.26 -27.74
CA ILE A 37 -35.91 21.05 -26.29
C ILE A 37 -34.53 20.57 -25.86
N SER A 38 -33.95 19.58 -26.54
CA SER A 38 -32.61 19.08 -26.23
C SER A 38 -31.53 20.17 -26.34
N SER A 39 -31.57 21.01 -27.38
CA SER A 39 -30.59 22.08 -27.55
C SER A 39 -30.76 23.21 -26.52
N SER A 40 -32.01 23.56 -26.19
CA SER A 40 -32.31 24.58 -25.17
C SER A 40 -31.92 24.12 -23.77
N VAL A 41 -32.26 22.87 -23.41
CA VAL A 41 -31.87 22.29 -22.10
C VAL A 41 -30.36 22.14 -22.02
N SER A 42 -29.70 21.62 -23.06
CA SER A 42 -28.25 21.44 -23.06
C SER A 42 -27.49 22.77 -22.92
N SER A 43 -27.95 23.82 -23.61
CA SER A 43 -27.32 25.15 -23.52
C SER A 43 -27.56 25.84 -22.18
N GLN A 44 -28.78 25.77 -21.63
CA GLN A 44 -29.10 26.34 -20.31
C GLN A 44 -28.39 25.61 -19.17
N VAL A 45 -28.34 24.27 -19.21
CA VAL A 45 -27.63 23.47 -18.21
C VAL A 45 -26.13 23.72 -18.31
N SER A 46 -25.55 23.70 -19.52
CA SER A 46 -24.10 23.90 -19.68
C SER A 46 -23.66 25.29 -19.21
N SER A 47 -24.41 26.34 -19.55
CA SER A 47 -24.09 27.72 -19.13
C SER A 47 -24.30 27.93 -17.62
N SER A 48 -25.39 27.42 -17.05
CA SER A 48 -25.69 27.57 -15.62
C SER A 48 -24.76 26.76 -14.74
N VAL A 49 -24.42 25.53 -15.13
CA VAL A 49 -23.48 24.68 -14.39
C VAL A 49 -22.07 25.23 -14.52
N SER A 50 -21.62 25.59 -15.72
CA SER A 50 -20.25 26.12 -15.90
C SER A 50 -20.02 27.40 -15.13
N SER A 51 -20.99 28.33 -15.13
CA SER A 51 -20.86 29.59 -14.39
C SER A 51 -20.87 29.39 -12.87
N ARG A 52 -21.76 28.54 -12.35
CA ARG A 52 -21.84 28.25 -10.89
C ARG A 52 -20.63 27.47 -10.39
N VAL A 53 -20.17 26.48 -11.16
CA VAL A 53 -18.98 25.69 -10.83
C VAL A 53 -17.74 26.58 -10.89
N ALA A 54 -17.55 27.36 -11.96
CA ALA A 54 -16.41 28.27 -12.07
C ALA A 54 -16.36 29.28 -10.92
N ALA A 55 -17.51 29.89 -10.56
CA ALA A 55 -17.57 30.85 -9.45
C ALA A 55 -17.33 30.20 -8.09
N SER A 56 -17.92 29.02 -7.82
CA SER A 56 -17.80 28.35 -6.52
C SER A 56 -16.42 27.71 -6.32
N VAL A 57 -15.87 27.08 -7.37
CA VAL A 57 -14.54 26.48 -7.33
C VAL A 57 -13.48 27.55 -7.23
N SER A 58 -13.52 28.60 -8.06
CA SER A 58 -12.50 29.65 -8.03
C SER A 58 -12.45 30.36 -6.67
N SER A 59 -13.60 30.68 -6.08
CA SER A 59 -13.64 31.37 -4.78
C SER A 59 -13.23 30.48 -3.61
N LYS A 60 -13.69 29.22 -3.55
CA LYS A 60 -13.35 28.30 -2.45
C LYS A 60 -11.91 27.80 -2.54
N VAL A 61 -11.43 27.48 -3.74
CA VAL A 61 -10.05 27.03 -3.94
C VAL A 61 -9.08 28.17 -3.70
N ALA A 62 -9.33 29.38 -4.22
CA ALA A 62 -8.45 30.51 -3.95
C ALA A 62 -8.36 30.83 -2.45
N ALA A 63 -9.49 30.82 -1.73
CA ALA A 63 -9.51 31.07 -0.29
C ALA A 63 -8.79 29.96 0.51
N SER A 64 -9.05 28.69 0.21
CA SER A 64 -8.46 27.55 0.90
C SER A 64 -6.95 27.44 0.64
N VAL A 65 -6.53 27.60 -0.62
CA VAL A 65 -5.10 27.57 -0.99
C VAL A 65 -4.37 28.74 -0.37
N SER A 66 -4.91 29.96 -0.41
CA SER A 66 -4.28 31.13 0.20
C SER A 66 -4.11 30.96 1.72
N ALA A 67 -5.13 30.43 2.41
CA ALA A 67 -5.07 30.18 3.84
C ALA A 67 -4.04 29.08 4.19
N SER A 68 -4.03 27.99 3.42
CA SER A 68 -3.12 26.86 3.67
C SER A 68 -1.65 27.22 3.39
N VAL A 69 -1.39 27.94 2.30
CA VAL A 69 -0.05 28.46 1.98
C VAL A 69 0.43 29.45 3.03
N ALA A 70 -0.43 30.39 3.46
CA ALA A 70 -0.08 31.33 4.53
C ALA A 70 0.28 30.61 5.85
N ALA A 71 -0.48 29.58 6.23
CA ALA A 71 -0.20 28.78 7.42
C ALA A 71 1.11 27.99 7.32
N GLN A 72 1.37 27.34 6.18
CA GLN A 72 2.61 26.57 5.97
C GLN A 72 3.85 27.47 5.95
N VAL A 73 3.76 28.64 5.31
CA VAL A 73 4.86 29.62 5.28
C VAL A 73 5.13 30.17 6.67
N ALA A 74 4.10 30.53 7.43
CA ALA A 74 4.26 31.03 8.80
C ALA A 74 4.92 29.98 9.73
N SER A 75 4.51 28.71 9.62
CA SER A 75 5.10 27.60 10.40
C SER A 75 6.56 27.32 10.01
N SER A 76 6.86 27.32 8.71
CA SER A 76 8.22 27.09 8.20
C SER A 76 9.18 28.21 8.60
N ILE A 77 8.74 29.48 8.53
CA ILE A 77 9.56 30.62 8.97
C ILE A 77 9.80 30.57 10.48
N SER A 78 8.76 30.27 11.27
CA SER A 78 8.88 30.19 12.73
C SER A 78 9.85 29.10 13.19
N SER A 79 9.79 27.91 12.58
CA SER A 79 10.70 26.80 12.88
C SER A 79 12.15 27.10 12.47
N GLN A 80 12.36 27.70 11.30
CA GLN A 80 13.70 28.12 10.86
C GLN A 80 14.30 29.21 11.76
N LEU A 81 13.48 30.19 12.21
CA LEU A 81 13.92 31.21 13.15
C LEU A 81 14.31 30.58 14.49
N ALA A 82 13.49 29.68 15.03
CA ALA A 82 13.76 29.00 16.29
C ALA A 82 15.08 28.20 16.22
N ALA A 83 15.28 27.43 15.15
CA ALA A 83 16.50 26.67 14.92
C ALA A 83 17.75 27.58 14.82
N LYS A 84 17.66 28.68 14.05
CA LYS A 84 18.76 29.64 13.89
C LYS A 84 19.10 30.37 15.19
N THR A 85 18.09 30.66 16.01
CA THR A 85 18.28 31.31 17.31
C THR A 85 18.94 30.36 18.32
N SER A 86 18.52 29.08 18.32
CA SER A 86 19.12 28.02 19.15
C SER A 86 20.58 27.72 18.79
N LEU A 87 20.93 27.70 17.50
CA LEU A 87 22.31 27.53 17.05
C LEU A 87 23.19 28.72 17.46
N LYS A 88 22.67 29.94 17.39
CA LYS A 88 23.41 31.17 17.74
C LYS A 88 23.63 31.31 19.24
N SER A 89 22.66 30.91 20.07
CA SER A 89 22.82 30.87 21.54
C SER A 89 23.80 29.78 21.96
N SER A 90 23.73 28.59 21.36
CA SER A 90 24.66 27.48 21.62
C SER A 90 26.12 27.83 21.25
N ALA A 91 26.33 28.50 20.12
CA ALA A 91 27.65 28.98 19.70
C ALA A 91 28.21 30.05 20.66
N LYS A 92 27.36 30.95 21.17
CA LYS A 92 27.76 31.99 22.13
C LYS A 92 28.12 31.42 23.50
N VAL A 93 27.37 30.43 23.99
CA VAL A 93 27.66 29.73 25.26
C VAL A 93 28.96 28.90 25.16
N SER A 94 29.19 28.25 24.02
CA SER A 94 30.44 27.51 23.74
C SER A 94 31.66 28.44 23.69
N SER A 95 31.56 29.60 23.03
CA SER A 95 32.66 30.57 22.96
C SER A 95 32.99 31.23 24.30
N THR A 96 32.00 31.39 25.19
CA THR A 96 32.20 31.96 26.52
C THR A 96 32.85 30.94 27.46
N SER A 97 32.46 29.66 27.39
CA SER A 97 33.05 28.57 28.19
C SER A 97 34.52 28.28 27.82
N LYS A 98 34.90 28.51 26.55
CA LYS A 98 36.29 28.35 26.08
C LYS A 98 37.21 29.49 26.53
N LYS A 99 36.66 30.66 26.84
CA LYS A 99 37.41 31.84 27.31
C LYS A 99 37.68 31.82 28.82
N THR A 100 36.84 31.11 29.60
CA THR A 100 37.04 30.95 31.05
C THR A 100 37.99 29.81 31.41
N SER A 101 38.16 28.82 30.52
CA SER A 101 39.10 27.69 30.70
C SER A 101 40.55 28.02 30.31
N THR A 102 40.79 29.12 29.59
CA THR A 102 42.13 29.55 29.17
C THR A 102 42.75 30.64 30.06
N SER A 103 42.02 31.22 31.01
CA SER A 103 42.55 32.24 31.93
C SER A 103 42.98 31.72 33.32
N THR A 104 42.82 30.43 33.60
CA THR A 104 43.10 29.84 34.93
C THR A 104 44.31 28.91 35.00
N SER A 105 45.07 28.69 33.91
CA SER A 105 46.29 27.85 33.94
C SER A 105 47.63 28.61 33.92
N ALA A 106 47.63 29.95 33.94
CA ALA A 106 48.83 30.75 33.84
C ALA A 106 48.94 31.82 34.94
N LYS A 107 49.06 31.38 36.21
CA LYS A 107 49.73 32.11 37.31
C LYS A 107 49.50 31.38 38.64
N SER A 108 50.43 30.51 39.02
CA SER A 108 50.89 30.42 40.42
C SER A 108 52.04 29.40 40.52
N SER A 109 53.26 29.89 40.47
CA SER A 109 54.44 29.19 40.94
C SER A 109 55.38 30.22 41.56
N THR A 110 55.24 30.50 42.85
CA THR A 110 56.35 30.59 43.82
C THR A 110 55.91 31.11 45.19
N LYS A 111 56.35 30.33 46.20
CA LYS A 111 56.88 30.71 47.53
C LYS A 111 55.99 31.33 48.62
N LEU A 112 56.06 30.61 49.75
CA LEU A 112 56.18 31.02 51.17
C LEU A 112 55.00 31.81 51.75
N SER A 113 54.63 31.72 53.03
CA SER A 113 54.88 30.86 54.19
C SER A 113 54.14 31.59 55.33
N THR A 114 53.76 30.87 56.40
CA THR A 114 53.39 31.42 57.73
C THR A 114 52.13 32.32 57.77
N SER A 115 51.30 32.41 58.80
CA SER A 115 51.03 31.67 60.03
C SER A 115 49.88 32.46 60.69
N SER A 116 48.89 31.74 61.23
CA SER A 116 48.18 32.07 62.49
C SER A 116 47.25 33.31 62.60
N GLN A 117 46.13 33.05 63.31
CA GLN A 117 45.29 33.96 64.10
C GLN A 117 44.40 34.96 63.33
N ALA A 118 43.28 35.46 63.86
CA ALA A 118 42.29 35.08 64.87
C ALA A 118 41.31 36.27 64.91
N ILE A 119 40.03 36.02 65.26
CA ILE A 119 39.15 36.95 66.01
C ILE A 119 38.63 38.23 65.31
N SER A 120 37.35 38.12 64.91
CA SER A 120 36.19 38.93 65.31
C SER A 120 35.94 40.39 64.87
N ARG A 121 34.67 40.58 64.47
CA ARG A 121 33.68 41.59 64.93
C ARG A 121 33.42 42.87 64.11
N SER A 122 32.09 43.10 63.96
CA SER A 122 31.33 44.36 63.76
C SER A 122 31.11 44.79 62.30
N SER A 123 29.93 44.59 61.70
CA SER A 123 28.61 45.22 61.90
C SER A 123 28.45 46.59 61.21
N SER A 124 27.69 46.64 60.11
CA SER A 124 26.57 47.57 59.93
C SER A 124 25.65 47.20 58.75
N THR A 125 24.37 47.40 59.01
CA THR A 125 23.12 47.10 58.30
C THR A 125 22.99 47.90 56.98
N ILE A 126 22.32 47.41 55.92
CA ILE A 126 20.90 47.72 55.58
C ILE A 126 20.44 46.86 54.38
N LYS A 127 19.31 46.14 54.59
CA LYS A 127 18.13 45.84 53.73
C LYS A 127 18.36 45.61 52.20
N THR A 128 17.84 44.58 51.51
CA THR A 128 16.61 43.79 51.68
C THR A 128 16.62 42.58 50.70
N SER A 129 16.33 41.38 51.22
CA SER A 129 15.52 40.23 50.68
C SER A 129 15.21 40.14 49.16
N VAL A 130 15.27 39.00 48.45
CA VAL A 130 14.82 37.60 48.72
C VAL A 130 15.62 36.65 47.81
N LYS A 131 16.50 35.77 48.34
CA LYS A 131 16.32 34.33 48.62
C LYS A 131 15.84 33.42 47.46
N THR A 132 16.83 32.82 46.78
CA THR A 132 16.81 31.43 46.30
C THR A 132 17.62 30.58 47.29
N SER A 133 17.14 29.38 47.63
CA SER A 133 17.90 28.16 47.91
C SER A 133 17.25 27.32 49.00
N LEU A 134 17.00 26.05 48.69
CA LEU A 134 17.38 24.98 49.59
C LEU A 134 17.81 23.76 48.78
N GLN A 135 19.12 23.51 48.79
CA GLN A 135 19.68 22.18 48.67
C GLN A 135 19.27 21.35 49.90
N THR A 136 19.04 20.06 49.69
CA THR A 136 19.44 19.05 50.68
C THR A 136 19.96 17.83 49.93
N SER A 137 21.18 17.46 50.31
CA SER A 137 21.96 16.31 49.87
C SER A 137 21.56 15.08 50.68
N GLN A 138 21.62 13.87 50.10
CA GLN A 138 22.15 12.69 50.79
C GLN A 138 22.49 11.56 49.79
N LYS A 139 23.25 10.57 50.28
CA LYS A 139 24.36 9.85 49.64
C LYS A 139 24.14 8.34 49.79
N SER A 140 24.49 7.52 48.78
CA SER A 140 24.95 6.10 48.84
C SER A 140 24.74 5.43 47.47
N SER A 141 25.76 5.01 46.70
CA SER A 141 26.74 3.91 46.80
C SER A 141 26.24 2.52 46.34
N SER A 142 26.72 2.02 45.19
CA SER A 142 27.11 0.62 44.90
C SER A 142 27.52 0.47 43.41
N THR A 143 28.81 0.35 43.12
CA THR A 143 29.55 -0.86 42.72
C THR A 143 29.05 -1.58 41.46
N SER A 144 29.76 -1.32 40.35
CA SER A 144 29.74 -2.02 39.08
C SER A 144 30.57 -3.32 39.13
N LYS A 145 30.02 -4.42 38.58
CA LYS A 145 30.77 -5.61 38.18
C LYS A 145 30.32 -6.05 36.78
N THR A 146 31.15 -5.73 35.80
CA THR A 146 31.16 -6.32 34.46
C THR A 146 31.88 -7.66 34.53
N SER A 147 31.34 -8.69 33.89
CA SER A 147 32.03 -9.97 33.66
C SER A 147 31.70 -10.48 32.27
N SER A 148 32.64 -10.25 31.36
CA SER A 148 32.70 -10.82 30.03
C SER A 148 33.18 -12.26 30.13
N LYS A 149 32.45 -13.22 29.56
CA LYS A 149 32.95 -14.59 29.36
C LYS A 149 33.01 -14.90 27.86
N VAL A 150 34.24 -14.92 27.39
CA VAL A 150 34.72 -15.54 26.15
C VAL A 150 34.43 -17.03 26.22
N LEU A 151 33.90 -17.62 25.15
CA LEU A 151 33.87 -19.06 24.95
C LEU A 151 34.47 -19.42 23.60
N THR A 152 35.46 -20.28 23.72
CA THR A 152 36.43 -20.76 22.76
C THR A 152 35.86 -21.73 21.75
N SER A 153 36.45 -21.68 20.56
CA SER A 153 36.40 -22.65 19.48
C SER A 153 36.78 -24.07 19.92
N SER A 154 36.06 -25.06 19.39
CA SER A 154 36.53 -26.45 19.36
C SER A 154 36.18 -27.10 18.02
N THR A 155 37.25 -27.42 17.30
CA THR A 155 37.37 -28.22 16.08
C THR A 155 37.19 -29.70 16.38
N ILE A 156 36.32 -30.42 15.65
CA ILE A 156 36.34 -31.90 15.51
C ILE A 156 35.81 -32.19 14.09
N SER A 157 36.65 -32.40 13.09
CA SER A 157 37.31 -33.65 12.66
C SER A 157 36.36 -34.78 12.25
N SER A 158 36.46 -35.11 10.97
CA SER A 158 35.79 -36.15 10.21
C SER A 158 36.17 -37.57 10.67
N LYS A 159 35.18 -38.47 10.69
CA LYS A 159 35.43 -39.90 10.52
C LYS A 159 34.29 -40.56 9.76
N SER A 160 34.66 -41.10 8.61
CA SER A 160 33.92 -42.05 7.79
C SER A 160 33.91 -43.43 8.48
N SER A 161 32.77 -44.10 8.39
CA SER A 161 32.70 -45.56 8.48
C SER A 161 31.40 -46.06 7.84
N SER A 162 31.58 -46.66 6.66
CA SER A 162 30.72 -47.69 6.09
C SER A 162 30.50 -48.84 7.06
N ILE A 163 29.32 -49.48 7.06
CA ILE A 163 29.13 -50.94 7.06
C ILE A 163 27.62 -51.28 6.91
N SER A 164 27.38 -52.05 5.84
CA SER A 164 26.48 -53.18 5.61
C SER A 164 25.04 -53.26 6.12
N GLN A 165 24.20 -53.58 5.12
CA GLN A 165 22.94 -54.30 5.18
C GLN A 165 22.97 -55.54 6.09
N THR A 166 21.92 -55.70 6.89
CA THR A 166 21.31 -57.02 7.15
C THR A 166 19.81 -56.88 7.29
N SER A 167 19.12 -57.68 6.48
CA SER A 167 17.70 -57.95 6.44
C SER A 167 17.26 -58.74 7.68
N ALA A 168 16.21 -58.28 8.37
CA ALA A 168 15.43 -59.13 9.26
C ALA A 168 13.96 -58.66 9.27
N LYS A 169 13.12 -59.59 8.82
CA LYS A 169 11.68 -59.53 8.69
C LYS A 169 11.07 -59.83 10.07
N ALA A 170 10.39 -58.87 10.68
CA ALA A 170 9.58 -59.09 11.86
C ALA A 170 8.25 -58.33 11.72
N SER A 171 7.14 -59.08 11.81
CA SER A 171 5.77 -58.58 11.78
C SER A 171 5.50 -57.59 12.94
N PRO A 172 4.67 -56.56 12.73
CA PRO A 172 4.49 -55.49 13.71
C PRO A 172 3.56 -55.94 14.85
N LYS A 173 4.06 -55.81 16.08
CA LYS A 173 3.25 -55.76 17.29
C LYS A 173 2.53 -54.41 17.29
N SER A 174 1.20 -54.43 17.40
CA SER A 174 0.35 -53.24 17.46
C SER A 174 0.74 -52.35 18.64
N SER A 175 1.58 -51.35 18.39
CA SER A 175 1.68 -50.18 19.25
C SER A 175 0.44 -49.33 18.98
N SER A 176 -0.39 -49.16 20.00
CA SER A 176 -1.47 -48.17 20.04
C SER A 176 -0.89 -46.80 19.65
N THR A 177 -1.06 -46.44 18.40
CA THR A 177 -0.96 -45.05 17.95
C THR A 177 -1.92 -44.26 18.80
N SER A 178 -1.42 -43.39 19.67
CA SER A 178 -2.23 -42.31 20.21
C SER A 178 -2.76 -41.56 19.00
N SER A 179 -4.03 -41.72 18.69
CA SER A 179 -4.69 -40.95 17.65
C SER A 179 -4.55 -39.49 18.07
N LEU A 180 -3.65 -38.76 17.43
CA LEU A 180 -3.64 -37.31 17.50
C LEU A 180 -5.05 -36.87 17.09
N ALA A 181 -5.74 -36.24 18.04
CA ALA A 181 -7.06 -35.69 17.83
C ALA A 181 -7.08 -34.79 16.57
N PRO A 182 -8.23 -34.67 15.88
CA PRO A 182 -8.32 -33.85 14.67
C PRO A 182 -7.93 -32.39 14.96
N ILE A 183 -7.13 -31.79 14.08
CA ILE A 183 -6.90 -30.34 13.97
C ILE A 183 -7.19 -29.99 12.50
N PRO A 184 -7.83 -28.85 12.16
CA PRO A 184 -8.16 -27.68 12.99
C PRO A 184 -9.65 -27.59 13.33
N THR A 185 -9.94 -27.06 14.52
CA THR A 185 -11.27 -26.52 14.84
C THR A 185 -11.57 -25.38 13.87
N ASP A 186 -12.61 -25.57 13.07
CA ASP A 186 -13.23 -24.54 12.24
C ASP A 186 -13.36 -23.23 13.05
N PRO A 187 -12.62 -22.16 12.71
CA PRO A 187 -12.55 -20.94 13.52
C PRO A 187 -13.90 -20.23 13.65
N THR A 188 -14.89 -20.59 12.82
CA THR A 188 -16.28 -20.08 12.92
C THR A 188 -17.08 -20.74 14.04
N LYS A 189 -16.58 -21.82 14.64
CA LYS A 189 -17.26 -22.61 15.68
C LYS A 189 -16.55 -22.58 17.03
N VAL A 190 -15.56 -21.70 17.19
CA VAL A 190 -14.77 -21.58 18.42
C VAL A 190 -15.27 -20.39 19.22
N ASP A 191 -15.25 -20.53 20.55
CA ASP A 191 -15.50 -19.41 21.46
C ASP A 191 -14.21 -18.59 21.64
N TYR A 192 -14.28 -17.29 21.32
CA TYR A 192 -13.14 -16.38 21.42
C TYR A 192 -13.13 -15.75 22.80
N GLN A 193 -12.08 -16.06 23.55
CA GLN A 193 -11.83 -15.53 24.89
C GLN A 193 -11.34 -14.09 24.82
N LEU A 194 -11.49 -13.34 25.90
CA LEU A 194 -10.89 -12.00 25.97
C LEU A 194 -9.37 -12.11 25.99
N ALA A 195 -8.70 -11.42 25.07
CA ALA A 195 -7.26 -11.20 25.17
C ALA A 195 -6.97 -10.34 26.42
N PRO A 196 -5.87 -10.60 27.13
CA PRO A 196 -5.40 -9.72 28.19
C PRO A 196 -5.27 -8.28 27.70
N ILE A 197 -5.57 -7.34 28.57
CA ILE A 197 -5.28 -5.94 28.31
C ILE A 197 -3.77 -5.74 28.54
N PRO A 198 -3.03 -5.20 27.56
CA PRO A 198 -1.61 -4.99 27.73
C PRO A 198 -1.34 -4.08 28.93
N ASP A 199 -0.30 -4.37 29.72
CA ASP A 199 0.36 -3.33 30.53
C ASP A 199 1.23 -2.48 29.59
N PHE A 200 0.56 -1.69 28.75
CA PHE A 200 1.18 -0.88 27.71
C PHE A 200 1.04 0.59 28.06
N GLN A 201 2.19 1.21 28.31
CA GLN A 201 2.32 2.65 28.31
C GLN A 201 3.45 3.00 27.34
N ASP A 202 3.12 3.62 26.22
CA ASP A 202 4.10 4.49 25.55
C ASP A 202 4.05 5.78 26.36
N ALA A 203 4.75 5.80 27.50
CA ALA A 203 4.57 6.74 28.62
C ALA A 203 4.70 8.22 28.22
N ASP A 204 5.27 8.50 27.04
CA ASP A 204 5.43 9.85 26.49
C ASP A 204 4.35 10.22 25.45
N LYS A 205 3.46 9.30 25.07
CA LYS A 205 2.47 9.50 23.99
C LYS A 205 1.02 9.24 24.42
N PHE A 206 0.70 8.06 24.93
CA PHE A 206 -0.68 7.73 25.29
C PHE A 206 -0.74 6.55 26.27
N SER A 207 -1.83 6.50 27.03
CA SER A 207 -2.22 5.36 27.86
C SER A 207 -3.41 4.65 27.23
N ILE A 208 -3.44 3.33 27.34
CA ILE A 208 -4.65 2.54 27.11
C ILE A 208 -5.37 2.33 28.45
N ASP A 209 -6.70 2.28 28.43
CA ASP A 209 -7.55 2.13 29.61
C ASP A 209 -8.65 1.09 29.34
N GLU A 210 -9.13 0.45 30.40
CA GLU A 210 -10.23 -0.53 30.39
C GLU A 210 -11.62 0.13 30.36
N GLY A 211 -11.70 1.38 29.89
CA GLY A 211 -12.92 2.21 29.88
C GLY A 211 -14.11 1.56 29.15
N PRO A 212 -15.20 2.33 28.90
CA PRO A 212 -16.38 1.76 28.22
C PRO A 212 -15.98 1.05 26.93
N TYR A 213 -16.62 -0.06 26.63
CA TYR A 213 -16.27 -0.90 25.49
C TYR A 213 -17.48 -1.35 24.70
N ALA A 214 -17.28 -1.49 23.40
CA ALA A 214 -18.16 -2.21 22.50
C ALA A 214 -17.52 -3.55 22.11
N GLU A 215 -18.33 -4.57 21.86
CA GLU A 215 -17.85 -5.92 21.60
C GLU A 215 -18.66 -6.64 20.53
N SER A 216 -18.00 -7.53 19.80
CA SER A 216 -18.60 -8.48 18.86
C SER A 216 -18.02 -9.89 19.08
N ALA A 217 -18.26 -10.83 18.16
CA ALA A 217 -17.78 -12.21 18.32
C ALA A 217 -16.24 -12.28 18.40
N HIS A 218 -15.53 -11.53 17.56
CA HIS A 218 -14.08 -11.64 17.39
C HIS A 218 -13.30 -10.42 17.90
N PHE A 219 -14.00 -9.33 18.28
CA PHE A 219 -13.37 -8.06 18.58
C PHE A 219 -13.92 -7.42 19.85
N ARG A 220 -13.08 -6.61 20.50
CA ARG A 220 -13.50 -5.67 21.55
C ARG A 220 -12.80 -4.33 21.35
N LEU A 221 -13.58 -3.26 21.36
CA LEU A 221 -13.14 -1.86 21.23
C LEU A 221 -13.26 -1.18 22.59
N TYR A 222 -12.15 -0.77 23.17
CA TYR A 222 -12.07 -0.06 24.45
C TYR A 222 -12.02 1.46 24.26
N GLY A 223 -12.49 2.20 25.27
CA GLY A 223 -12.41 3.66 25.37
C GLY A 223 -13.71 4.36 25.00
N GLN A 224 -14.58 3.72 24.21
CA GLN A 224 -15.89 4.24 23.82
C GLN A 224 -16.90 3.10 23.64
N ASP A 225 -18.19 3.40 23.85
CA ASP A 225 -19.33 2.55 23.48
C ASP A 225 -20.43 3.46 22.92
N ASN A 226 -20.54 3.50 21.60
CA ASN A 226 -21.46 4.37 20.85
C ASN A 226 -21.69 3.86 19.40
N ASP A 227 -22.52 4.57 18.64
CA ASP A 227 -22.83 4.24 17.24
C ASP A 227 -21.58 4.12 16.35
N ASN A 228 -20.54 4.93 16.59
CA ASN A 228 -19.30 4.86 15.81
C ASN A 228 -18.54 3.56 16.10
N THR A 229 -18.52 3.10 17.35
CA THR A 229 -17.94 1.80 17.70
C THR A 229 -18.74 0.63 17.14
N THR A 230 -20.06 0.78 16.99
CA THR A 230 -20.91 -0.20 16.29
C THR A 230 -20.51 -0.31 14.82
N ILE A 231 -20.31 0.81 14.13
CA ILE A 231 -19.82 0.82 12.73
C ILE A 231 -18.41 0.22 12.65
N GLY A 232 -17.52 0.57 13.58
CA GLY A 232 -16.17 0.00 13.64
C GLY A 232 -16.17 -1.52 13.80
N LEU A 233 -17.04 -2.07 14.66
CA LEU A 233 -17.20 -3.52 14.81
C LEU A 233 -17.74 -4.18 13.54
N GLN A 234 -18.65 -3.53 12.80
CA GLN A 234 -19.15 -4.05 11.51
C GLN A 234 -18.02 -4.15 10.48
N HIS A 235 -17.13 -3.14 10.39
CA HIS A 235 -15.95 -3.21 9.54
C HIS A 235 -15.04 -4.38 9.89
N LEU A 236 -14.76 -4.57 11.18
CA LEU A 236 -13.85 -5.61 11.65
C LEU A 236 -14.43 -7.01 11.47
N GLU A 237 -15.69 -7.23 11.84
CA GLU A 237 -16.37 -8.53 11.67
C GLU A 237 -16.50 -8.91 10.20
N GLY A 238 -16.82 -7.97 9.32
CA GLY A 238 -16.85 -8.24 7.89
C GLY A 238 -15.46 -8.55 7.33
N THR A 239 -14.41 -7.87 7.82
CA THR A 239 -13.03 -8.14 7.41
C THR A 239 -12.58 -9.52 7.88
N TRP A 240 -12.84 -9.88 9.15
CA TRP A 240 -12.59 -11.21 9.69
C TRP A 240 -13.31 -12.28 8.88
N ASP A 241 -14.60 -12.08 8.59
CA ASP A 241 -15.38 -13.04 7.83
C ASP A 241 -14.83 -13.20 6.40
N CYS A 242 -14.34 -12.13 5.76
CA CYS A 242 -13.74 -12.27 4.45
C CYS A 242 -12.42 -13.06 4.51
N TYR A 243 -11.47 -12.67 5.36
CA TYR A 243 -10.14 -13.26 5.33
C TYR A 243 -10.06 -14.61 6.02
N VAL A 244 -10.60 -14.72 7.24
CA VAL A 244 -10.49 -15.92 8.06
C VAL A 244 -11.52 -16.96 7.64
N ASN A 245 -12.80 -16.59 7.55
CA ASN A 245 -13.86 -17.54 7.20
C ASN A 245 -13.88 -17.87 5.70
N LYS A 246 -14.09 -16.86 4.83
CA LYS A 246 -14.26 -17.06 3.38
C LYS A 246 -12.97 -17.45 2.66
N LEU A 247 -11.87 -16.73 2.89
CA LEU A 247 -10.57 -16.98 2.23
C LEU A 247 -9.69 -17.99 2.97
N GLY A 248 -10.07 -18.37 4.20
CA GLY A 248 -9.41 -19.42 4.98
C GLY A 248 -8.01 -19.04 5.45
N TRP A 249 -7.73 -17.76 5.66
CA TRP A 249 -6.50 -17.31 6.31
C TRP A 249 -6.46 -17.82 7.75
N ARG A 250 -5.27 -17.83 8.34
CA ARG A 250 -5.12 -18.19 9.74
C ARG A 250 -5.92 -17.23 10.62
N SER A 251 -6.63 -17.77 11.62
CA SER A 251 -7.40 -16.93 12.54
C SER A 251 -6.47 -16.01 13.33
N SER A 252 -6.81 -14.72 13.35
CA SER A 252 -6.14 -13.69 14.14
C SER A 252 -6.29 -13.89 15.66
N GLY A 253 -7.18 -14.77 16.10
CA GLY A 253 -7.35 -15.06 17.52
C GLY A 253 -6.30 -16.01 18.08
N LEU A 254 -5.46 -16.59 17.23
CA LEU A 254 -4.39 -17.47 17.67
C LEU A 254 -3.13 -16.68 18.01
N SER A 255 -2.42 -17.15 19.04
CA SER A 255 -1.10 -16.61 19.37
C SER A 255 -0.15 -16.69 18.18
N THR A 256 0.68 -15.66 18.00
CA THR A 256 1.88 -15.70 17.14
C THR A 256 2.82 -16.86 17.47
N SER A 257 2.80 -17.35 18.72
CA SER A 257 3.59 -18.53 19.14
C SER A 257 2.88 -19.86 18.91
N ASN A 258 1.57 -19.84 18.65
CA ASN A 258 0.77 -21.01 18.39
C ASN A 258 1.00 -21.47 16.94
N THR A 259 1.64 -22.62 16.78
CA THR A 259 1.96 -23.21 15.47
C THR A 259 1.09 -24.41 15.11
N ASP A 260 0.37 -24.98 16.09
CA ASP A 260 -0.50 -26.14 15.89
C ASP A 260 -1.96 -25.77 15.60
N GLY A 261 -2.31 -24.48 15.65
CA GLY A 261 -3.64 -23.98 15.32
C GLY A 261 -4.72 -24.34 16.33
N ARG A 262 -4.34 -24.73 17.55
CA ARG A 262 -5.29 -25.12 18.60
C ARG A 262 -5.67 -23.95 19.53
N PRO A 263 -6.81 -24.04 20.24
CA PRO A 263 -7.18 -23.08 21.27
C PRO A 263 -6.08 -22.86 22.33
N PRO A 264 -6.12 -21.75 23.09
CA PRO A 264 -7.19 -20.74 23.12
C PRO A 264 -7.20 -19.81 21.91
N TYR A 265 -8.39 -19.34 21.54
CA TYR A 265 -8.59 -18.25 20.58
C TYR A 265 -8.98 -17.01 21.36
N TYR A 266 -8.41 -15.87 21.00
CA TYR A 266 -8.63 -14.60 21.66
C TYR A 266 -9.26 -13.56 20.74
N LYS A 267 -10.15 -12.72 21.28
CA LYS A 267 -10.63 -11.54 20.58
C LYS A 267 -9.49 -10.56 20.34
N THR A 268 -9.51 -9.90 19.20
CA THR A 268 -8.56 -8.82 18.91
C THR A 268 -9.03 -7.54 19.59
N ASN A 269 -8.20 -7.00 20.47
CA ASN A 269 -8.48 -5.76 21.19
C ASN A 269 -8.11 -4.54 20.33
N TYR A 270 -9.01 -3.56 20.29
CA TYR A 270 -8.77 -2.21 19.76
C TYR A 270 -8.89 -1.21 20.89
N PHE A 271 -7.95 -0.28 21.02
CA PHE A 271 -7.99 0.81 21.99
C PHE A 271 -8.20 2.12 21.25
N ILE A 272 -9.32 2.78 21.52
CA ILE A 272 -9.68 4.05 20.90
C ILE A 272 -9.05 5.18 21.69
N ILE A 273 -8.24 5.99 21.01
CA ILE A 273 -7.45 7.06 21.63
C ILE A 273 -7.75 8.36 20.91
N ASP A 274 -8.07 9.41 21.68
CA ASP A 274 -8.29 10.73 21.10
C ASP A 274 -6.98 11.36 20.64
N ASN A 275 -6.99 11.97 19.46
CA ASN A 275 -5.89 12.77 18.91
C ASN A 275 -4.57 11.98 18.78
N LEU A 276 -4.66 10.69 18.46
CA LEU A 276 -3.52 9.82 18.14
C LEU A 276 -2.79 10.31 16.87
N VAL A 277 -3.51 10.93 15.93
CA VAL A 277 -2.93 11.48 14.69
C VAL A 277 -1.80 12.48 14.92
N GLN A 278 -1.72 13.13 16.09
CA GLN A 278 -0.60 14.03 16.42
C GLN A 278 0.76 13.30 16.47
N TYR A 279 0.74 11.97 16.62
CA TYR A 279 1.92 11.11 16.60
C TYR A 279 2.24 10.53 15.21
N GLY A 280 1.49 10.96 14.17
CA GLY A 280 1.77 10.64 12.77
C GLY A 280 1.08 9.38 12.23
N PHE A 281 0.09 8.83 12.94
CA PHE A 281 -0.65 7.65 12.48
C PHE A 281 -2.11 7.68 12.95
N SER A 282 -3.02 7.20 12.11
CA SER A 282 -4.46 7.07 12.44
C SER A 282 -4.79 5.77 13.17
N GLY A 283 -3.91 4.78 13.06
CA GLY A 283 -3.98 3.51 13.75
C GLY A 283 -2.58 2.89 13.81
N ARG A 284 -2.38 1.97 14.75
CA ARG A 284 -1.14 1.20 14.83
C ARG A 284 -1.36 -0.11 15.53
N THR A 285 -0.78 -1.16 14.95
CA THR A 285 -0.85 -2.51 15.48
C THR A 285 0.39 -2.85 16.32
N TYR A 286 0.15 -3.55 17.42
CA TYR A 286 1.16 -4.02 18.37
C TYR A 286 0.95 -5.50 18.68
N GLN A 287 1.98 -6.13 19.23
CA GLN A 287 1.95 -7.51 19.69
C GLN A 287 2.09 -7.55 21.21
N LEU A 288 1.25 -8.35 21.87
CA LEU A 288 1.46 -8.72 23.27
C LEU A 288 2.68 -9.63 23.38
N PHE A 289 3.71 -9.18 24.11
CA PHE A 289 4.93 -9.97 24.34
C PHE A 289 4.80 -10.97 25.51
N ASP A 290 3.62 -11.07 26.12
CA ASP A 290 3.32 -12.08 27.12
C ASP A 290 3.06 -13.46 26.46
N ASN A 291 2.62 -14.44 27.27
CA ASN A 291 2.35 -15.80 26.81
C ASN A 291 1.21 -15.90 25.77
N THR A 292 0.44 -14.83 25.53
CA THR A 292 -0.64 -14.87 24.54
C THR A 292 -0.16 -14.56 23.14
N GLY A 293 0.89 -13.75 22.96
CA GLY A 293 1.41 -13.43 21.63
C GLY A 293 0.37 -12.83 20.68
N ALA A 294 -0.74 -12.28 21.19
CA ALA A 294 -1.86 -11.79 20.39
C ALA A 294 -1.60 -10.37 19.87
N GLY A 295 -2.09 -10.07 18.67
CA GLY A 295 -2.06 -8.71 18.14
C GLY A 295 -3.18 -7.85 18.73
N PHE A 296 -2.90 -6.57 18.96
CA PHE A 296 -3.88 -5.56 19.33
C PHE A 296 -3.64 -4.27 18.57
N VAL A 297 -4.65 -3.40 18.49
CA VAL A 297 -4.59 -2.16 17.72
C VAL A 297 -4.88 -0.98 18.62
N VAL A 298 -4.20 0.14 18.40
CA VAL A 298 -4.64 1.46 18.87
C VAL A 298 -5.12 2.27 17.67
N VAL A 299 -6.21 3.02 17.81
CA VAL A 299 -6.83 3.75 16.71
C VAL A 299 -7.32 5.11 17.16
N ASP A 300 -7.15 6.12 16.30
CA ASP A 300 -7.67 7.46 16.55
C ASP A 300 -9.20 7.45 16.50
N SER A 301 -9.85 8.12 17.46
CA SER A 301 -11.31 8.17 17.54
C SER A 301 -12.00 8.71 16.28
N ASN A 302 -11.34 9.54 15.47
CA ASN A 302 -11.90 10.06 14.22
C ASN A 302 -11.86 9.04 13.06
N TYR A 303 -11.23 7.88 13.25
CA TYR A 303 -10.99 6.90 12.19
C TYR A 303 -11.68 5.55 12.43
N ILE A 304 -12.38 5.38 13.55
CA ILE A 304 -13.08 4.12 13.87
C ILE A 304 -14.20 3.78 12.90
N THR A 305 -14.81 4.78 12.25
CA THR A 305 -15.83 4.60 11.21
C THR A 305 -15.24 4.52 9.79
N GLN A 306 -13.92 4.55 9.67
CA GLN A 306 -13.24 4.47 8.38
C GLN A 306 -12.76 3.04 8.13
N VAL A 307 -13.53 2.31 7.33
CA VAL A 307 -13.21 0.94 6.91
C VAL A 307 -11.76 0.76 6.45
N GLY A 308 -11.20 1.78 5.80
CA GLY A 308 -9.83 1.77 5.30
C GLY A 308 -8.78 1.63 6.39
N VAL A 309 -8.95 2.36 7.48
CA VAL A 309 -8.02 2.31 8.62
C VAL A 309 -8.28 1.05 9.43
N MET A 310 -9.55 0.77 9.78
CA MET A 310 -9.89 -0.39 10.61
C MET A 310 -9.43 -1.71 9.98
N SER A 311 -9.69 -1.89 8.68
CA SER A 311 -9.28 -3.10 7.94
C SER A 311 -7.77 -3.14 7.69
N HIS A 312 -7.13 -1.99 7.47
CA HIS A 312 -5.67 -1.91 7.29
C HIS A 312 -4.94 -2.37 8.55
N GLU A 313 -5.31 -1.83 9.71
CA GLU A 313 -4.70 -2.24 10.97
C GLU A 313 -5.01 -3.70 11.30
N TYR A 314 -6.23 -4.16 11.00
CA TYR A 314 -6.55 -5.57 11.17
C TYR A 314 -5.71 -6.47 10.24
N GLY A 315 -5.34 -5.97 9.06
CA GLY A 315 -4.41 -6.64 8.15
C GLY A 315 -3.04 -6.91 8.77
N HIS A 316 -2.53 -6.00 9.60
CA HIS A 316 -1.32 -6.24 10.37
C HIS A 316 -1.53 -7.37 11.39
N VAL A 317 -2.65 -7.38 12.12
CA VAL A 317 -2.98 -8.46 13.07
C VAL A 317 -3.09 -9.82 12.36
N LEU A 318 -3.75 -9.87 11.20
CA LEU A 318 -3.81 -11.08 10.37
C LEU A 318 -2.42 -11.56 9.97
N SER A 319 -1.52 -10.64 9.58
CA SER A 319 -0.15 -10.98 9.22
C SER A 319 0.69 -11.48 10.41
N MET A 320 0.45 -10.93 11.61
CA MET A 320 1.10 -11.39 12.85
C MET A 320 0.70 -12.83 13.18
N ALA A 321 -0.55 -13.20 12.90
CA ALA A 321 -1.06 -14.54 13.16
C ALA A 321 -0.38 -15.62 12.29
N GLU A 322 0.35 -15.24 11.24
CA GLU A 322 1.09 -16.14 10.34
C GLU A 322 2.54 -16.34 10.81
N PRO A 323 2.85 -17.35 11.65
CA PRO A 323 4.12 -17.43 12.38
C PRO A 323 5.36 -17.63 11.49
N ALA A 324 5.19 -18.22 10.30
CA ALA A 324 6.29 -18.39 9.36
C ALA A 324 6.64 -17.08 8.64
N TRP A 325 5.66 -16.20 8.44
CA TRP A 325 5.79 -14.95 7.72
C TRP A 325 6.16 -13.79 8.65
N TRP A 326 5.54 -13.75 9.83
CA TRP A 326 5.78 -12.75 10.87
C TRP A 326 7.22 -12.84 11.39
N ASN A 327 7.76 -11.69 11.83
CA ASN A 327 9.10 -11.57 12.40
C ASN A 327 10.25 -12.01 11.45
N GLN A 328 10.09 -11.80 10.14
CA GLN A 328 11.13 -12.01 9.14
C GLN A 328 11.59 -10.66 8.59
N GLN A 329 12.90 -10.43 8.52
CA GLN A 329 13.46 -9.16 8.06
C GLN A 329 13.01 -8.82 6.64
N ASN A 330 13.01 -9.80 5.74
CA ASN A 330 12.74 -9.57 4.32
C ASN A 330 11.25 -9.52 3.95
N THR A 331 10.35 -9.86 4.87
CA THR A 331 8.90 -9.64 4.73
C THR A 331 8.45 -8.40 5.50
N PHE A 332 9.19 -7.93 6.51
CA PHE A 332 8.78 -6.81 7.36
C PHE A 332 8.47 -5.54 6.57
N GLY A 333 9.28 -5.20 5.56
CA GLY A 333 9.01 -4.03 4.72
C GLY A 333 7.76 -4.13 3.84
N TRP A 334 7.08 -5.28 3.81
CA TRP A 334 5.79 -5.49 3.14
C TRP A 334 4.59 -5.32 4.06
N ALA A 335 4.77 -5.08 5.36
CA ALA A 335 3.67 -4.98 6.32
C ALA A 335 2.61 -3.96 5.86
N GLU A 336 3.03 -2.74 5.50
CA GLU A 336 2.13 -1.68 5.02
C GLU A 336 1.47 -2.00 3.67
N THR A 337 2.21 -2.70 2.80
CA THR A 337 1.68 -3.22 1.54
C THR A 337 0.55 -4.21 1.83
N LEU A 338 0.74 -5.09 2.81
CA LEU A 338 -0.25 -6.09 3.19
C LEU A 338 -1.47 -5.46 3.88
N GLY A 339 -1.28 -4.50 4.78
CA GLY A 339 -2.38 -3.75 5.40
C GLY A 339 -3.27 -3.06 4.35
N ASN A 340 -2.67 -2.37 3.38
CA ASN A 340 -3.43 -1.75 2.30
C ASN A 340 -4.07 -2.77 1.36
N PHE A 341 -3.40 -3.89 1.07
CA PHE A 341 -4.03 -4.99 0.33
C PHE A 341 -5.28 -5.50 1.04
N VAL A 342 -5.21 -5.69 2.36
CA VAL A 342 -6.33 -6.18 3.17
C VAL A 342 -7.51 -5.23 3.08
N ALA A 343 -7.27 -3.94 3.29
CA ALA A 343 -8.28 -2.90 3.23
C ALA A 343 -8.89 -2.74 1.82
N GLU A 344 -8.09 -2.76 0.76
CA GLU A 344 -8.58 -2.59 -0.62
C GLU A 344 -9.39 -3.79 -1.09
N THR A 345 -8.90 -4.99 -0.81
CA THR A 345 -9.61 -6.23 -1.16
C THR A 345 -10.88 -6.40 -0.32
N TYR A 346 -10.90 -5.96 0.95
CA TYR A 346 -12.13 -5.94 1.74
C TYR A 346 -13.22 -5.04 1.14
N ARG A 347 -12.87 -3.98 0.40
CA ARG A 347 -13.85 -3.12 -0.28
C ARG A 347 -14.31 -3.65 -1.64
N SER A 348 -13.68 -4.70 -2.17
CA SER A 348 -13.97 -5.20 -3.51
C SER A 348 -15.11 -6.22 -3.54
N ASP A 349 -15.50 -6.64 -4.73
CA ASP A 349 -16.54 -7.67 -4.90
C ASP A 349 -16.15 -9.02 -4.26
N LEU A 350 -14.84 -9.28 -4.07
CA LEU A 350 -14.37 -10.51 -3.42
C LEU A 350 -14.93 -10.66 -2.00
N CYS A 351 -15.10 -9.55 -1.27
CA CYS A 351 -15.60 -9.53 0.10
C CYS A 351 -17.05 -9.03 0.23
N ALA A 352 -17.80 -8.89 -0.87
CA ALA A 352 -19.15 -8.32 -0.85
C ALA A 352 -20.12 -9.05 0.09
N ASP A 353 -20.13 -10.39 0.05
CA ASP A 353 -21.01 -11.19 0.92
C ASP A 353 -20.64 -11.05 2.41
N SER A 354 -19.35 -10.92 2.70
CA SER A 354 -18.85 -10.74 4.07
C SER A 354 -19.26 -9.40 4.64
N ARG A 355 -19.15 -8.32 3.83
CA ARG A 355 -19.69 -6.99 4.19
C ARG A 355 -21.19 -7.04 4.46
N ALA A 356 -21.95 -7.70 3.58
CA ALA A 356 -23.39 -7.83 3.72
C ALA A 356 -23.77 -8.58 5.01
N ARG A 357 -23.08 -9.67 5.35
CA ARG A 357 -23.30 -10.43 6.60
C ARG A 357 -22.99 -9.61 7.84
N ALA A 358 -21.95 -8.78 7.80
CA ALA A 358 -21.58 -7.89 8.89
C ALA A 358 -22.46 -6.63 8.99
N ASN A 359 -23.43 -6.46 8.08
CA ASN A 359 -24.21 -5.23 7.94
C ASN A 359 -23.34 -3.98 7.72
N ASP A 360 -22.17 -4.15 7.10
CA ASP A 360 -21.27 -3.07 6.75
C ASP A 360 -21.70 -2.45 5.41
N THR A 361 -22.62 -1.50 5.49
CA THR A 361 -23.13 -0.76 4.33
C THR A 361 -22.34 0.51 4.00
N THR A 362 -21.41 0.91 4.87
CA THR A 362 -20.61 2.14 4.73
C THR A 362 -19.25 1.87 4.08
N GLY A 363 -18.84 0.60 3.98
CA GLY A 363 -17.54 0.18 3.45
C GLY A 363 -17.42 0.01 1.92
N THR A 364 -18.43 0.37 1.13
CA THR A 364 -18.36 0.24 -0.34
C THR A 364 -18.03 1.56 -1.03
N GLY A 365 -16.87 1.62 -1.67
CA GLY A 365 -16.45 2.75 -2.51
C GLY A 365 -15.08 3.33 -2.15
N GLY A 366 -14.51 4.07 -3.10
CA GLY A 366 -13.16 4.63 -2.98
C GLY A 366 -12.05 3.63 -3.23
N THR A 367 -10.81 4.12 -3.18
CA THR A 367 -9.59 3.32 -3.27
C THR A 367 -8.45 4.07 -2.57
N ALA A 368 -7.52 3.33 -1.98
CA ALA A 368 -6.23 3.82 -1.50
C ALA A 368 -5.21 3.97 -2.63
N LEU A 369 -5.57 3.70 -3.89
CA LEU A 369 -4.66 3.84 -5.01
C LEU A 369 -4.17 5.29 -5.09
N GLN A 370 -2.86 5.46 -5.11
CA GLN A 370 -2.19 6.73 -5.35
C GLN A 370 -1.47 6.64 -6.71
N PRO A 371 -2.10 7.02 -7.84
CA PRO A 371 -1.50 6.87 -9.16
C PRO A 371 -0.15 7.56 -9.31
N PHE A 372 0.07 8.69 -8.63
CA PHE A 372 1.36 9.36 -8.61
C PHE A 372 2.47 8.47 -8.03
N MET A 373 2.19 7.76 -6.92
CA MET A 373 3.16 6.88 -6.27
C MET A 373 3.34 5.57 -7.05
N VAL A 374 2.25 4.96 -7.52
CA VAL A 374 2.32 3.64 -8.16
C VAL A 374 2.81 3.72 -9.61
N ILE A 375 2.31 4.68 -10.39
CA ILE A 375 2.58 4.80 -11.83
C ILE A 375 3.65 5.87 -12.07
N GLY A 376 3.48 7.07 -11.50
CA GLY A 376 4.45 8.17 -11.66
C GLY A 376 5.84 7.84 -11.11
N GLN A 377 5.92 7.01 -10.06
CA GLN A 377 7.18 6.53 -9.50
C GLN A 377 7.43 5.03 -9.72
N SER A 378 6.82 4.45 -10.75
CA SER A 378 6.95 3.03 -11.09
C SER A 378 8.40 2.56 -11.31
N TYR A 379 9.34 3.47 -11.62
CA TYR A 379 10.76 3.15 -11.82
C TYR A 379 11.49 2.75 -10.52
N ARG A 380 10.88 2.97 -9.36
CA ARG A 380 11.46 2.58 -8.07
C ARG A 380 11.45 1.06 -7.88
N THR A 381 12.21 0.58 -6.89
CA THR A 381 12.12 -0.82 -6.48
C THR A 381 10.67 -1.11 -6.07
N MET A 382 10.10 -2.26 -6.47
CA MET A 382 8.67 -2.55 -6.25
C MET A 382 8.24 -2.29 -4.79
N VAL A 383 9.06 -2.69 -3.83
CA VAL A 383 8.88 -2.38 -2.40
C VAL A 383 10.19 -1.84 -1.84
N GLU A 384 10.18 -0.58 -1.44
CA GLU A 384 11.25 0.17 -0.76
C GLU A 384 10.64 1.13 0.28
N PRO A 385 11.44 1.79 1.16
CA PRO A 385 10.90 2.55 2.29
C PRO A 385 9.96 3.70 1.92
N THR A 386 10.10 4.26 0.71
CA THR A 386 9.30 5.40 0.24
C THR A 386 8.02 4.99 -0.46
N ASN A 387 7.83 3.72 -0.81
CA ASN A 387 6.65 3.24 -1.54
C ASN A 387 6.01 1.97 -0.96
N ASN A 388 6.45 1.51 0.21
CA ASN A 388 5.94 0.31 0.87
C ASN A 388 4.44 0.36 1.21
N TYR A 389 3.80 1.53 1.23
CA TYR A 389 2.34 1.65 1.34
C TYR A 389 1.60 1.42 0.02
N PHE A 390 2.27 1.44 -1.13
CA PHE A 390 1.62 1.58 -2.44
C PHE A 390 1.83 0.40 -3.39
N ALA A 391 2.61 -0.61 -2.98
CA ALA A 391 2.88 -1.79 -3.81
C ALA A 391 1.77 -2.85 -3.78
N TRP A 392 0.71 -2.65 -2.97
CA TRP A 392 -0.40 -3.57 -2.81
C TRP A 392 -1.17 -3.94 -4.09
N PRO A 393 -1.23 -3.10 -5.16
CA PRO A 393 -1.89 -3.51 -6.40
C PRO A 393 -1.24 -4.75 -7.03
N PHE A 394 0.04 -5.02 -6.77
CA PHE A 394 0.68 -6.26 -7.20
C PHE A 394 0.09 -7.49 -6.50
N LEU A 395 -0.18 -7.41 -5.20
CA LEU A 395 -0.85 -8.50 -4.47
C LEU A 395 -2.30 -8.68 -4.95
N SER A 396 -3.02 -7.58 -5.20
CA SER A 396 -4.36 -7.63 -5.80
C SER A 396 -4.34 -8.25 -7.20
N TYR A 397 -3.37 -7.91 -8.05
CA TYR A 397 -3.21 -8.50 -9.37
C TYR A 397 -3.07 -10.02 -9.31
N LEU A 398 -2.21 -10.54 -8.43
CA LEU A 398 -2.04 -11.98 -8.24
C LEU A 398 -3.29 -12.65 -7.64
N THR A 399 -4.09 -11.89 -6.87
CA THR A 399 -5.31 -12.40 -6.21
C THR A 399 -6.50 -12.46 -7.18
N TYR A 400 -6.69 -11.42 -8.00
CA TYR A 400 -7.73 -11.43 -9.04
C TYR A 400 -7.37 -12.32 -10.22
N ASN A 401 -6.07 -12.56 -10.44
CA ASN A 401 -5.55 -13.47 -11.47
C ASN A 401 -6.18 -13.26 -12.86
N LEU A 402 -6.22 -11.99 -13.31
CA LEU A 402 -6.87 -11.59 -14.56
C LEU A 402 -6.25 -12.22 -15.82
N ASP A 403 -5.04 -12.79 -15.71
CA ASP A 403 -4.35 -13.49 -16.79
C ASP A 403 -4.48 -15.02 -16.70
N ASN A 404 -5.24 -15.54 -15.72
CA ASN A 404 -5.51 -16.98 -15.53
C ASN A 404 -4.25 -17.84 -15.34
N TYR A 405 -3.24 -17.35 -14.61
CA TYR A 405 -2.11 -18.18 -14.21
C TYR A 405 -2.56 -19.28 -13.24
N SER A 406 -2.25 -20.54 -13.56
CA SER A 406 -2.61 -21.66 -12.69
C SER A 406 -2.01 -21.50 -11.28
N GLY A 407 -2.75 -21.87 -10.24
CA GLY A 407 -2.27 -21.76 -8.85
C GLY A 407 -2.28 -20.35 -8.25
N PHE A 408 -2.79 -19.35 -8.99
CA PHE A 408 -3.09 -18.01 -8.49
C PHE A 408 -4.61 -17.78 -8.47
N GLY A 409 -5.08 -16.91 -7.59
CA GLY A 409 -6.49 -16.57 -7.41
C GLY A 409 -6.79 -16.06 -6.00
N ALA A 410 -8.04 -16.21 -5.57
CA ALA A 410 -8.50 -15.73 -4.26
C ALA A 410 -7.68 -16.27 -3.07
N ASP A 411 -7.03 -17.42 -3.23
CA ASP A 411 -6.20 -18.08 -2.21
C ASP A 411 -4.69 -17.80 -2.36
N THR A 412 -4.28 -16.95 -3.30
CA THR A 412 -2.86 -16.63 -3.55
C THR A 412 -2.12 -16.26 -2.26
N MET A 413 -2.64 -15.29 -1.48
CA MET A 413 -1.96 -14.81 -0.28
C MET A 413 -1.85 -15.88 0.80
N ARG A 414 -2.91 -16.67 1.00
CA ARG A 414 -2.87 -17.82 1.91
C ARG A 414 -1.81 -18.83 1.49
N THR A 415 -1.72 -19.11 0.19
CA THR A 415 -0.69 -19.99 -0.36
C THR A 415 0.71 -19.43 -0.16
N ILE A 416 0.91 -18.11 -0.31
CA ILE A 416 2.18 -17.45 0.01
C ILE A 416 2.56 -17.68 1.47
N PHE A 417 1.66 -17.41 2.42
CA PHE A 417 1.96 -17.62 3.86
C PHE A 417 2.29 -19.09 4.17
N ASN A 418 1.50 -20.02 3.64
CA ASN A 418 1.70 -21.45 3.87
C ASN A 418 2.97 -22.03 3.22
N THR A 419 3.46 -21.40 2.15
CA THR A 419 4.63 -21.87 1.41
C THR A 419 5.90 -21.08 1.71
N TYR A 420 5.79 -20.01 2.50
CA TYR A 420 6.92 -19.18 2.89
C TYR A 420 7.95 -19.98 3.70
N ASN A 421 9.23 -19.83 3.36
CA ASN A 421 10.31 -20.53 4.07
C ASN A 421 10.92 -19.64 5.15
N ALA A 422 10.40 -19.73 6.37
CA ALA A 422 10.90 -19.00 7.54
C ALA A 422 12.40 -19.20 7.82
N LYS A 423 12.98 -20.35 7.47
CA LYS A 423 14.41 -20.62 7.69
C LYS A 423 15.31 -19.91 6.68
N ALA A 424 14.76 -19.53 5.52
CA ALA A 424 15.50 -18.83 4.48
C ALA A 424 15.48 -17.31 4.68
N ASN A 425 14.53 -16.78 5.46
CA ASN A 425 14.24 -15.33 5.56
C ASN A 425 14.20 -14.71 4.16
N GLU A 426 13.48 -15.34 3.24
CA GLU A 426 13.43 -14.93 1.84
C GLU A 426 12.50 -13.73 1.63
N THR A 427 12.64 -13.07 0.48
CA THR A 427 11.67 -12.06 0.07
C THR A 427 10.40 -12.74 -0.46
N PRO A 428 9.22 -12.08 -0.40
CA PRO A 428 7.98 -12.62 -0.95
C PRO A 428 8.10 -13.07 -2.41
N PHE A 429 8.97 -12.43 -3.20
CA PHE A 429 9.22 -12.81 -4.59
C PHE A 429 9.79 -14.22 -4.75
N HIS A 430 10.57 -14.74 -3.79
CA HIS A 430 11.08 -16.10 -3.86
C HIS A 430 9.96 -17.13 -3.68
N THR A 431 9.05 -16.87 -2.75
CA THR A 431 7.85 -17.68 -2.52
C THR A 431 6.95 -17.65 -3.75
N ILE A 432 6.65 -16.46 -4.26
CA ILE A 432 5.84 -16.27 -5.48
C ILE A 432 6.50 -16.95 -6.68
N ASN A 433 7.82 -16.92 -6.81
CA ASN A 433 8.50 -17.60 -7.92
C ASN A 433 8.33 -19.12 -7.87
N ARG A 434 8.31 -19.74 -6.68
CA ARG A 434 8.02 -21.19 -6.58
C ARG A 434 6.60 -21.52 -7.07
N MET A 435 5.63 -20.67 -6.74
CA MET A 435 4.26 -20.79 -7.26
C MET A 435 4.24 -20.57 -8.78
N ALA A 436 4.90 -19.52 -9.27
CA ALA A 436 4.99 -19.17 -10.69
C ALA A 436 5.61 -20.28 -11.54
N VAL A 437 6.71 -20.90 -11.07
CA VAL A 437 7.35 -22.03 -11.76
C VAL A 437 6.39 -23.22 -11.86
N SER A 438 5.63 -23.50 -10.81
CA SER A 438 4.60 -24.55 -10.83
C SER A 438 3.47 -24.23 -11.82
N ALA A 439 3.22 -22.95 -12.08
CA ALA A 439 2.27 -22.45 -13.07
C ALA A 439 2.83 -22.39 -14.50
N GLY A 440 4.08 -22.81 -14.74
CA GLY A 440 4.72 -22.75 -16.05
C GLY A 440 5.19 -21.34 -16.46
N THR A 441 5.40 -20.44 -15.50
CA THR A 441 5.90 -19.08 -15.72
C THR A 441 6.99 -18.73 -14.69
N THR A 442 7.35 -17.46 -14.56
CA THR A 442 8.32 -16.94 -13.57
C THR A 442 7.77 -15.71 -12.88
N VAL A 443 8.30 -15.36 -11.70
CA VAL A 443 7.91 -14.10 -11.05
C VAL A 443 8.29 -12.88 -11.89
N GLN A 444 9.35 -12.97 -12.69
CA GLN A 444 9.75 -11.95 -13.66
C GLN A 444 8.63 -11.67 -14.67
N ASN A 445 8.05 -12.73 -15.25
CA ASN A 445 6.94 -12.60 -16.20
C ASN A 445 5.68 -12.06 -15.51
N LEU A 446 5.39 -12.48 -14.28
CA LEU A 446 4.27 -11.94 -13.50
C LEU A 446 4.44 -10.45 -13.21
N VAL A 447 5.63 -10.01 -12.81
CA VAL A 447 5.95 -8.58 -12.58
C VAL A 447 5.86 -7.79 -13.87
N GLY A 448 6.41 -8.29 -14.97
CA GLY A 448 6.32 -7.65 -16.28
C GLY A 448 4.88 -7.47 -16.73
N ARG A 449 4.07 -8.51 -16.57
CA ARG A 449 2.64 -8.49 -16.91
C ARG A 449 1.82 -7.59 -16.00
N TYR A 450 2.13 -7.57 -14.71
CA TYR A 450 1.56 -6.61 -13.76
C TYR A 450 1.81 -5.17 -14.22
N TRP A 451 3.04 -4.81 -14.56
CA TRP A 451 3.34 -3.46 -15.03
C TRP A 451 2.66 -3.13 -16.36
N ALA A 452 2.53 -4.11 -17.26
CA ALA A 452 1.77 -3.95 -18.50
C ALA A 452 0.30 -3.59 -18.20
N ARG A 453 -0.31 -4.26 -17.22
CA ARG A 453 -1.67 -3.93 -16.73
C ARG A 453 -1.75 -2.55 -16.09
N MET A 454 -0.73 -2.18 -15.33
CA MET A 454 -0.68 -0.88 -14.65
C MET A 454 -0.54 0.32 -15.60
N ALA A 455 -0.17 0.13 -16.87
CA ALA A 455 -0.21 1.19 -17.89
C ALA A 455 -1.57 1.90 -17.96
N PHE A 456 -2.65 1.15 -17.71
CA PHE A 456 -4.01 1.68 -17.62
C PHE A 456 -4.71 1.32 -16.31
N ALA A 457 -3.94 1.07 -15.24
CA ALA A 457 -4.42 0.62 -13.92
C ALA A 457 -5.43 -0.56 -13.98
N ASP A 458 -5.24 -1.50 -14.92
CA ASP A 458 -6.13 -2.66 -15.14
C ASP A 458 -5.71 -3.88 -14.30
N TYR A 459 -5.82 -3.74 -12.98
CA TYR A 459 -5.48 -4.81 -12.04
C TYR A 459 -6.73 -5.43 -11.36
N GLY A 460 -7.93 -5.12 -11.85
CA GLY A 460 -9.18 -5.76 -11.39
C GLY A 460 -10.02 -4.93 -10.41
N ASN A 461 -9.68 -3.64 -10.23
CA ASN A 461 -10.46 -2.70 -9.44
C ASN A 461 -11.00 -1.56 -10.31
N PRO A 462 -12.28 -1.62 -10.74
CA PRO A 462 -12.89 -0.58 -11.58
C PRO A 462 -12.90 0.81 -10.94
N VAL A 463 -13.11 0.91 -9.62
CA VAL A 463 -13.12 2.20 -8.92
C VAL A 463 -11.75 2.86 -9.04
N ALA A 464 -10.69 2.09 -8.81
CA ALA A 464 -9.33 2.59 -8.91
C ALA A 464 -8.92 2.92 -10.33
N GLN A 465 -9.35 2.13 -11.31
CA GLN A 465 -9.09 2.40 -12.72
C GLN A 465 -9.78 3.69 -13.20
N ASN A 466 -11.00 3.96 -12.72
CA ASN A 466 -11.68 5.23 -12.98
C ASN A 466 -10.97 6.42 -12.31
N TYR A 467 -10.48 6.24 -11.09
CA TYR A 467 -9.69 7.26 -10.40
C TYR A 467 -8.37 7.57 -11.13
N PHE A 468 -7.67 6.53 -11.61
CA PHE A 468 -6.49 6.67 -12.45
C PHE A 468 -6.78 7.52 -13.70
N ARG A 469 -7.85 7.25 -14.45
CA ARG A 469 -8.19 8.00 -15.67
C ARG A 469 -8.32 9.49 -15.43
N TYR A 470 -8.93 9.87 -14.31
CA TYR A 470 -9.08 11.27 -13.94
C TYR A 470 -7.71 11.94 -13.70
N LEU A 471 -6.77 11.21 -13.10
CA LEU A 471 -5.43 11.72 -12.78
C LEU A 471 -4.40 11.46 -13.87
N GLN A 472 -4.67 10.61 -14.86
CA GLN A 472 -3.72 10.19 -15.88
C GLN A 472 -3.02 11.39 -16.56
N PRO A 473 -3.72 12.49 -16.94
CA PRO A 473 -3.06 13.63 -17.58
C PRO A 473 -2.13 14.42 -16.66
N THR A 474 -2.19 14.22 -15.34
CA THR A 474 -1.36 14.93 -14.35
C THR A 474 -0.18 14.11 -13.85
N LEU A 475 -0.05 12.85 -14.30
CA LEU A 475 1.05 11.98 -13.89
C LEU A 475 2.34 12.33 -14.63
N ASP A 476 3.44 12.22 -13.93
CA ASP A 476 4.77 12.41 -14.49
C ASP A 476 5.28 11.13 -15.15
N TYR A 477 5.23 11.08 -16.49
CA TYR A 477 5.75 10.00 -17.33
C TYR A 477 7.14 10.28 -17.90
N ASN A 478 7.84 11.30 -17.43
CA ASN A 478 9.14 11.74 -17.98
C ASN A 478 10.29 10.77 -17.63
N ASN A 479 10.19 9.52 -18.10
CA ASN A 479 11.13 8.44 -17.80
C ASN A 479 12.34 8.45 -18.76
N THR A 480 12.23 9.07 -19.93
CA THR A 480 13.21 8.95 -21.02
C THR A 480 13.39 10.27 -21.78
N PHE A 481 14.53 10.44 -22.44
CA PHE A 481 14.84 11.56 -23.34
C PHE A 481 15.13 11.10 -24.76
N ALA A 482 14.97 12.01 -25.73
CA ALA A 482 15.30 11.76 -27.12
C ALA A 482 16.82 11.68 -27.33
N ALA A 483 17.27 10.65 -28.06
CA ALA A 483 18.66 10.34 -28.36
C ALA A 483 18.94 10.36 -29.89
N GLY A 484 18.14 11.10 -30.66
CA GLY A 484 18.16 11.18 -32.13
C GLY A 484 17.05 10.38 -32.80
N ASN A 485 16.96 10.40 -34.13
CA ASN A 485 16.02 9.68 -35.03
C ASN A 485 15.10 8.61 -34.37
N ASN A 486 13.98 9.03 -33.76
CA ASN A 486 13.01 8.18 -33.06
C ASN A 486 13.64 7.17 -32.07
N LYS A 487 14.83 7.47 -31.58
CA LYS A 487 15.57 6.75 -30.57
C LYS A 487 15.48 7.51 -29.26
N TYR A 488 15.27 6.78 -28.20
CA TYR A 488 15.08 7.30 -26.86
C TYR A 488 15.95 6.51 -25.89
N GLN A 489 16.32 7.16 -24.79
CA GLN A 489 17.09 6.56 -23.71
C GLN A 489 16.46 6.90 -22.37
N VAL A 490 16.51 5.97 -21.42
CA VAL A 490 16.03 6.21 -20.06
C VAL A 490 16.89 7.24 -19.34
N TYR A 491 16.25 8.10 -18.55
CA TYR A 491 16.98 8.97 -17.62
C TYR A 491 17.65 8.10 -16.54
N PRO A 492 18.95 8.26 -16.25
CA PRO A 492 19.63 7.46 -15.22
C PRO A 492 18.93 7.47 -13.86
N GLU A 493 18.36 8.61 -13.45
CA GLU A 493 17.64 8.77 -12.18
C GLU A 493 16.24 8.11 -12.17
N ARG A 494 15.71 7.75 -13.34
CA ARG A 494 14.45 7.01 -13.53
C ARG A 494 14.62 5.67 -14.23
N ALA A 495 15.86 5.18 -14.30
CA ALA A 495 16.17 3.85 -14.75
C ALA A 495 15.46 2.84 -13.82
N PRO A 496 14.60 1.93 -14.36
CA PRO A 496 13.83 1.00 -13.55
C PRO A 496 14.72 0.18 -12.62
N ARG A 497 14.48 0.29 -11.32
CA ARG A 497 15.17 -0.49 -10.27
C ARG A 497 14.55 -1.88 -10.15
N TYR A 498 14.98 -2.68 -9.18
CA TYR A 498 14.56 -4.07 -9.05
C TYR A 498 13.03 -4.23 -9.04
N PHE A 499 12.50 -4.89 -10.07
CA PHE A 499 11.05 -5.04 -10.32
C PHE A 499 10.26 -3.74 -10.45
N GLY A 500 10.92 -2.61 -10.68
CA GLY A 500 10.32 -1.37 -11.15
C GLY A 500 10.13 -1.37 -12.67
N SER A 501 9.47 -0.32 -13.18
CA SER A 501 9.17 -0.14 -14.60
C SER A 501 9.23 1.31 -15.05
N SER A 502 9.52 1.51 -16.33
CA SER A 502 9.17 2.74 -17.04
C SER A 502 7.86 2.51 -17.78
N ILE A 503 6.88 3.39 -17.56
CA ILE A 503 5.62 3.45 -18.33
C ILE A 503 5.70 4.69 -19.20
N ILE A 504 5.56 4.52 -20.51
CA ILE A 504 5.90 5.52 -21.52
C ILE A 504 4.69 5.68 -22.45
N PRO A 505 3.84 6.70 -22.25
CA PRO A 505 2.76 7.02 -23.18
C PRO A 505 3.31 7.30 -24.57
N LEU A 506 2.62 6.82 -25.60
CA LEU A 506 3.00 7.04 -26.99
C LEU A 506 2.06 8.08 -27.63
N ASN A 507 2.65 8.94 -28.44
CA ASN A 507 2.03 10.05 -29.15
C ASN A 507 2.16 9.86 -30.66
N ASN A 508 1.40 10.65 -31.43
CA ASN A 508 1.45 10.67 -32.90
C ASN A 508 1.35 9.27 -33.53
N LEU A 509 0.38 8.48 -33.05
CA LEU A 509 0.21 7.09 -33.48
C LEU A 509 -0.23 7.03 -34.95
N ASN A 510 0.52 6.28 -35.75
CA ASN A 510 0.14 5.86 -37.10
C ASN A 510 -0.72 4.60 -37.04
N SER A 511 -1.12 4.06 -38.20
CA SER A 511 -1.93 2.84 -38.29
C SER A 511 -1.26 1.58 -37.73
N SER A 512 0.06 1.60 -37.53
CA SER A 512 0.84 0.55 -36.88
C SER A 512 1.97 1.18 -36.10
N VAL A 513 2.31 0.56 -34.96
CA VAL A 513 3.43 0.96 -34.11
C VAL A 513 4.36 -0.23 -33.90
N THR A 514 5.65 0.00 -34.09
CA THR A 514 6.71 -0.96 -33.78
C THR A 514 7.62 -0.36 -32.72
N ALA A 515 7.80 -1.09 -31.62
CA ALA A 515 8.74 -0.74 -30.56
C ALA A 515 9.87 -1.77 -30.52
N THR A 516 11.12 -1.29 -30.50
CA THR A 516 12.30 -2.13 -30.27
C THR A 516 13.06 -1.59 -29.08
N VAL A 517 13.23 -2.41 -28.05
CA VAL A 517 13.95 -2.08 -26.81
C VAL A 517 15.27 -2.83 -26.78
N THR A 518 16.31 -2.20 -26.25
CA THR A 518 17.65 -2.80 -26.05
C THR A 518 18.16 -2.48 -24.65
N ALA A 519 18.60 -3.51 -23.94
CA ALA A 519 19.21 -3.40 -22.61
C ALA A 519 20.33 -4.45 -22.42
N GLN A 520 21.24 -4.22 -21.46
CA GLN A 520 22.32 -5.17 -21.16
C GLN A 520 21.91 -6.30 -20.19
N THR A 521 20.86 -6.08 -19.41
CA THR A 521 20.35 -7.03 -18.41
C THR A 521 18.98 -7.54 -18.80
N ALA A 522 18.57 -8.69 -18.26
CA ALA A 522 17.26 -9.26 -18.50
C ALA A 522 16.12 -8.31 -18.10
N TYR A 523 15.09 -8.26 -18.93
CA TYR A 523 13.93 -7.39 -18.77
C TYR A 523 12.70 -7.98 -19.45
N THR A 524 11.53 -7.44 -19.10
CA THR A 524 10.26 -7.68 -19.78
C THR A 524 9.74 -6.37 -20.34
N ALA A 525 9.14 -6.40 -21.52
CA ALA A 525 8.55 -5.22 -22.13
C ALA A 525 7.27 -5.55 -22.86
N TYR A 526 6.34 -4.60 -22.84
CA TYR A 526 5.03 -4.73 -23.48
C TYR A 526 4.67 -3.44 -24.22
N LEU A 527 4.08 -3.58 -25.39
CA LEU A 527 3.28 -2.53 -26.01
C LEU A 527 1.83 -2.76 -25.57
N VAL A 528 1.26 -1.77 -24.89
CA VAL A 528 -0.07 -1.86 -24.28
C VAL A 528 -0.99 -0.91 -25.02
N VAL A 529 -2.06 -1.44 -25.61
CA VAL A 529 -3.02 -0.66 -26.41
C VAL A 529 -4.38 -0.74 -25.77
N GLN A 530 -4.98 0.41 -25.46
CA GLN A 530 -6.33 0.53 -24.96
C GLN A 530 -7.23 1.11 -26.04
N SER A 531 -8.29 0.39 -26.40
CA SER A 531 -9.34 0.95 -27.23
C SER A 531 -10.10 2.03 -26.47
N VAL A 532 -10.44 3.14 -27.14
CA VAL A 532 -11.36 4.13 -26.57
C VAL A 532 -12.78 3.77 -26.95
N ASN A 533 -13.57 3.28 -26.00
CA ASN A 533 -15.02 3.38 -26.15
C ASN A 533 -15.39 4.84 -25.96
N VAL A 534 -15.75 5.51 -27.06
CA VAL A 534 -16.13 6.93 -27.10
C VAL A 534 -17.37 7.12 -26.24
N GLY A 535 -17.15 7.46 -24.97
CA GLY A 535 -18.20 7.59 -23.98
C GLY A 535 -17.61 7.90 -22.62
N ILE A 536 -17.01 9.08 -22.48
CA ILE A 536 -16.54 9.63 -21.20
C ILE A 536 -17.77 10.02 -20.36
N ARG A 537 -18.48 9.03 -19.84
CA ARG A 537 -19.41 9.19 -18.71
C ARG A 537 -19.28 7.95 -17.84
N PHE A 538 -19.18 8.20 -16.54
CA PHE A 538 -19.21 7.21 -15.47
C PHE A 538 -20.20 6.09 -15.80
N GLY A 539 -19.71 4.86 -15.99
CA GLY A 539 -20.54 3.68 -16.26
C GLY A 539 -20.26 2.93 -17.57
N ASN A 540 -19.49 3.48 -18.52
CA ASN A 540 -19.12 2.73 -19.73
C ASN A 540 -17.96 1.76 -19.45
N LYS A 541 -18.14 0.51 -19.94
CA LYS A 541 -17.15 -0.57 -19.90
C LYS A 541 -15.79 -0.08 -20.44
N TYR A 542 -14.71 -0.42 -19.73
CA TYR A 542 -13.34 -0.23 -20.22
C TYR A 542 -13.26 -0.71 -21.67
N GLY A 543 -12.67 0.09 -22.56
CA GLY A 543 -12.33 -0.44 -23.86
C GLY A 543 -11.32 -1.56 -23.67
N ASP A 544 -11.37 -2.54 -24.58
CA ASP A 544 -10.51 -3.71 -24.48
C ASP A 544 -9.04 -3.27 -24.46
N ILE A 545 -8.26 -3.90 -23.58
CA ILE A 545 -6.83 -3.63 -23.46
C ILE A 545 -6.08 -4.84 -24.01
N ARG A 546 -5.18 -4.56 -24.95
CA ARG A 546 -4.30 -5.53 -25.58
C ARG A 546 -2.90 -5.37 -24.99
N TYR A 547 -2.30 -6.49 -24.62
CA TYR A 547 -0.96 -6.54 -24.04
C TYR A 547 -0.04 -7.33 -24.96
N ILE A 548 0.71 -6.63 -25.79
CA ILE A 548 1.58 -7.21 -26.81
C ILE A 548 2.99 -7.33 -26.22
N GLU A 549 3.42 -8.55 -25.93
CA GLU A 549 4.78 -8.80 -25.41
C GLU A 549 5.84 -8.51 -26.48
N LEU A 550 6.91 -7.81 -26.11
CA LEU A 550 8.09 -7.69 -26.94
C LEU A 550 8.93 -8.97 -26.81
N VAL A 551 9.15 -9.64 -27.93
CA VAL A 551 9.89 -10.92 -27.98
C VAL A 551 11.33 -10.72 -28.41
N ASN A 552 12.22 -11.62 -28.00
CA ASN A 552 13.63 -11.56 -28.37
C ASN A 552 13.82 -11.54 -29.89
N THR A 553 14.63 -10.62 -30.38
CA THR A 553 15.03 -10.51 -31.78
C THR A 553 16.55 -10.45 -31.89
N SER A 554 17.08 -10.74 -33.08
CA SER A 554 18.51 -10.58 -33.35
C SER A 554 18.87 -9.09 -33.38
N GLY A 555 19.87 -8.68 -32.62
CA GLY A 555 20.38 -7.31 -32.65
C GLY A 555 21.76 -7.19 -32.02
N GLN A 556 22.40 -6.05 -32.23
CA GLN A 556 23.68 -5.71 -31.61
C GLN A 556 23.45 -4.91 -30.33
N GLY A 557 24.34 -5.06 -29.35
CA GLY A 557 24.36 -4.18 -28.18
C GLY A 557 23.55 -4.65 -26.96
N GLY A 558 23.19 -5.94 -26.86
CA GLY A 558 22.58 -6.51 -25.65
C GLY A 558 21.41 -7.45 -25.97
N ILE A 559 20.49 -7.56 -25.02
CA ILE A 559 19.19 -8.21 -25.21
C ILE A 559 18.29 -7.23 -25.97
N VAL A 560 17.82 -7.65 -27.15
CA VAL A 560 16.93 -6.85 -28.01
C VAL A 560 15.58 -7.53 -28.07
N LYS A 561 14.52 -6.77 -27.80
CA LYS A 561 13.14 -7.26 -27.90
C LYS A 561 12.30 -6.31 -28.75
N THR A 562 11.45 -6.87 -29.61
CA THR A 562 10.62 -6.12 -30.55
C THR A 562 9.17 -6.60 -30.53
N ALA A 563 8.24 -5.68 -30.73
CA ALA A 563 6.84 -5.96 -31.02
C ALA A 563 6.32 -4.96 -32.04
N SER A 564 5.34 -5.38 -32.83
CA SER A 564 4.56 -4.53 -33.73
C SER A 564 3.07 -4.83 -33.56
N THR A 565 2.24 -3.81 -33.67
CA THR A 565 0.77 -3.97 -33.67
C THR A 565 0.11 -2.87 -34.47
N ASP A 566 -1.01 -3.21 -35.09
CA ASP A 566 -1.93 -2.24 -35.65
C ASP A 566 -2.59 -1.41 -34.55
N ILE A 567 -2.82 -0.14 -34.87
CA ILE A 567 -3.49 0.86 -34.04
C ILE A 567 -4.73 1.34 -34.77
N ALA A 568 -5.89 1.15 -34.16
CA ALA A 568 -7.14 1.68 -34.67
C ALA A 568 -7.30 3.17 -34.31
N ASN A 569 -8.15 3.87 -35.06
CA ASN A 569 -8.40 5.29 -34.82
C ASN A 569 -8.93 5.53 -33.39
N GLY A 570 -8.27 6.43 -32.66
CA GLY A 570 -8.60 6.80 -31.29
C GLY A 570 -7.99 5.93 -30.19
N GLU A 571 -7.34 4.81 -30.51
CA GLU A 571 -6.68 4.01 -29.48
C GLU A 571 -5.55 4.78 -28.78
N LEU A 572 -5.31 4.42 -27.52
CA LEU A 572 -4.16 4.90 -26.75
C LEU A 572 -3.13 3.78 -26.67
N ALA A 573 -1.84 4.12 -26.76
CA ALA A 573 -0.76 3.17 -26.64
C ALA A 573 0.27 3.61 -25.60
N MET A 574 0.82 2.66 -24.85
CA MET A 574 1.95 2.87 -23.95
C MET A 574 3.00 1.77 -24.14
N LEU A 575 4.27 2.14 -24.13
CA LEU A 575 5.38 1.20 -23.97
C LEU A 575 5.68 1.02 -22.48
N VAL A 576 5.80 -0.22 -22.03
CA VAL A 576 6.16 -0.59 -20.67
C VAL A 576 7.46 -1.38 -20.71
N VAL A 577 8.45 -0.97 -19.91
CA VAL A 577 9.75 -1.66 -19.79
C VAL A 577 10.07 -1.86 -18.32
N ALA A 578 10.06 -3.11 -17.86
CA ALA A 578 10.28 -3.47 -16.46
C ALA A 578 11.62 -4.20 -16.26
N ASN A 579 12.36 -3.80 -15.22
CA ASN A 579 13.62 -4.43 -14.83
C ASN A 579 13.32 -5.73 -14.07
N THR A 580 13.42 -6.85 -14.78
CA THR A 580 13.08 -8.18 -14.30
C THR A 580 14.28 -9.12 -14.46
N PRO A 581 15.31 -8.97 -13.61
CA PRO A 581 16.55 -9.71 -13.76
C PRO A 581 16.33 -11.21 -13.51
N ASP A 582 17.12 -12.05 -14.17
CA ASP A 582 17.00 -13.52 -14.09
C ASP A 582 17.19 -14.04 -12.65
N LYS A 583 18.03 -13.36 -11.88
CA LYS A 583 18.31 -13.71 -10.49
C LYS A 583 17.47 -12.89 -9.53
N LEU A 584 16.77 -13.57 -8.63
CA LEU A 584 16.09 -12.93 -7.51
C LEU A 584 17.09 -12.40 -6.48
N LEU A 585 16.79 -11.20 -5.98
CA LEU A 585 17.58 -10.56 -4.94
C LEU A 585 16.95 -10.85 -3.58
N MET A 586 17.80 -11.29 -2.65
CA MET A 586 17.50 -11.24 -1.23
C MET A 586 17.78 -9.81 -0.76
N TYR A 587 16.76 -9.10 -0.29
CA TYR A 587 16.90 -7.72 0.13
C TYR A 587 15.93 -7.36 1.25
N ASP A 588 16.37 -6.45 2.12
CA ASP A 588 15.54 -5.83 3.14
C ASP A 588 14.82 -4.63 2.52
N ALA A 589 13.49 -4.72 2.41
CA ALA A 589 12.67 -3.65 1.83
C ALA A 589 12.76 -2.33 2.63
N THR A 590 13.15 -2.34 3.90
CA THR A 590 13.40 -1.13 4.69
C THR A 590 14.71 -0.42 4.35
N GLN A 591 15.57 -1.05 3.52
CA GLN A 591 16.86 -0.51 3.10
C GLN A 591 17.05 -0.49 1.56
N ALA A 592 16.04 -0.93 0.81
CA ALA A 592 16.09 -1.15 -0.64
C ALA A 592 16.26 0.12 -1.49
N ALA A 593 16.20 1.31 -0.88
CA ALA A 593 16.56 2.57 -1.52
C ALA A 593 18.07 2.68 -1.82
N THR A 594 18.87 1.75 -1.27
CA THR A 594 20.31 1.60 -1.52
C THR A 594 20.66 0.14 -1.84
N GLY A 595 21.87 -0.10 -2.35
CA GLY A 595 22.38 -1.45 -2.61
C GLY A 595 21.91 -2.06 -3.93
N PRO A 596 22.00 -3.39 -4.09
CA PRO A 596 21.74 -4.05 -5.38
C PRO A 596 20.31 -3.84 -5.92
N ALA A 597 19.32 -3.78 -5.03
CA ALA A 597 17.92 -3.56 -5.44
C ALA A 597 17.70 -2.16 -6.00
N SER A 598 18.49 -1.16 -5.57
CA SER A 598 18.37 0.23 -6.03
C SER A 598 19.09 0.51 -7.36
N VAL A 599 19.76 -0.48 -7.95
CA VAL A 599 20.47 -0.31 -9.22
C VAL A 599 19.45 -0.24 -10.35
N GLY A 600 19.41 0.91 -11.02
CA GLY A 600 18.56 1.13 -12.18
C GLY A 600 19.09 0.41 -13.43
N MET A 601 18.18 -0.15 -14.23
CA MET A 601 18.48 -0.74 -15.53
C MET A 601 18.50 0.33 -16.61
N ASP A 602 19.66 0.54 -17.24
CA ASP A 602 19.77 1.37 -18.44
C ASP A 602 19.17 0.63 -19.65
N PHE A 603 18.43 1.37 -20.49
CA PHE A 603 17.89 0.87 -21.73
C PHE A 603 17.72 1.98 -22.76
N THR A 604 17.73 1.59 -24.03
CA THR A 604 17.33 2.44 -25.15
C THR A 604 16.18 1.80 -25.89
N PHE A 605 15.40 2.59 -26.61
CA PHE A 605 14.39 2.06 -27.50
C PHE A 605 14.24 2.92 -28.74
N THR A 606 13.73 2.31 -29.81
CA THR A 606 13.31 3.00 -31.03
C THR A 606 11.84 2.77 -31.28
N LEU A 607 11.17 3.79 -31.80
CA LEU A 607 9.79 3.71 -32.26
C LEU A 607 9.70 3.91 -33.76
N ASP A 608 8.89 3.08 -34.40
CA ASP A 608 8.36 3.33 -35.74
C ASP A 608 6.84 3.44 -35.65
N GLY A 609 6.27 4.40 -36.37
CA GLY A 609 4.83 4.70 -36.34
C GLY A 609 4.31 5.40 -35.08
N ALA A 610 5.18 5.86 -34.18
CA ALA A 610 4.81 6.68 -33.02
C ALA A 610 6.01 7.53 -32.56
N THR A 611 5.73 8.49 -31.67
CA THR A 611 6.74 9.19 -30.87
C THR A 611 6.46 8.97 -29.37
N ASN A 612 7.47 9.14 -28.52
CA ASN A 612 7.23 9.35 -27.08
C ASN A 612 6.88 10.81 -26.82
#